data_AF-A0A974TBJ0-F1
#
_entry.id   AF-A0A974TBJ0-F1
#
_cell.length_a   1.000
_cell.length_b   1.000
_cell.length_c   1.000
_cell.angle_alpha   90.00
_cell.angle_beta   90.00
_cell.angle_gamma   90.00
#
_symmetry.space_group_name_H-M   'P 1'
#
loop_
_entity.id
_entity.type
_entity.pdbx_description
1 polymer ?
#
loop_
_entity_poly.entity_id
_entity_poly.type
_entity_poly.pdbx_seq_one_letter_code
_entity_poly.pdbx_strand_id
1 'polypeptide(L)'
;MRHADFQIGCEFTTLAGRWRCTDIGTRTIVAIRTDLVETRTIIDGHPVRRYLTREEAELEGWFNGPPYVLPEVVFDEDGIVECEPVRSGD
;
A
#
# COMPACT_ATOMS: atom_id res chain seq x y z
N MET A 1 4.61 -10.28 -11.09
CA MET A 1 4.87 -11.35 -10.10
C MET A 1 3.85 -12.44 -10.38
N ARG A 2 3.99 -13.65 -9.86
CA ARG A 2 2.91 -14.66 -9.93
C ARG A 2 2.15 -14.67 -8.61
N HIS A 3 0.87 -15.05 -8.65
CA HIS A 3 0.02 -15.13 -7.46
C HIS A 3 0.66 -15.91 -6.29
N ALA A 4 1.30 -17.05 -6.60
CA ALA A 4 2.00 -17.87 -5.61
C ALA A 4 3.28 -17.25 -5.04
N ASP A 5 3.80 -16.17 -5.62
CA ASP A 5 4.98 -15.46 -5.13
C ASP A 5 4.63 -14.47 -4.00
N PHE A 6 3.35 -14.16 -3.78
CA PHE A 6 2.92 -13.21 -2.75
C PHE A 6 2.89 -13.83 -1.35
N GLN A 7 3.22 -13.00 -0.36
CA GLN A 7 3.07 -13.29 1.06
C GLN A 7 2.45 -12.08 1.74
N ILE A 8 1.61 -12.28 2.76
CA ILE A 8 1.11 -11.16 3.56
C ILE A 8 2.31 -10.42 4.17
N GLY A 9 2.33 -9.10 4.02
CA GLY A 9 3.42 -8.21 4.43
C GLY A 9 4.52 -8.04 3.38
N CYS A 10 4.54 -8.81 2.28
CA CYS A 10 5.50 -8.57 1.21
C CYS A 10 5.21 -7.25 0.51
N GLU A 11 6.26 -6.61 0.01
CA GLU A 11 6.12 -5.39 -0.78
C GLU A 11 6.44 -5.64 -2.25
N PHE A 12 5.69 -4.94 -3.10
CA PHE A 12 5.82 -5.00 -4.55
C PHE A 12 5.56 -3.62 -5.15
N THR A 13 5.92 -3.43 -6.40
CA THR A 13 5.69 -2.20 -7.16
C THR A 13 4.80 -2.46 -8.36
N THR A 14 4.15 -1.42 -8.84
CA THR A 14 3.44 -1.34 -10.12
C THR A 14 3.72 0.05 -10.70
N LEU A 15 3.19 0.36 -11.89
CA LEU A 15 3.22 1.73 -12.41
C LEU A 15 2.49 2.73 -11.50
N ALA A 16 1.53 2.27 -10.71
CA ALA A 16 0.77 3.12 -9.80
C ALA A 16 1.52 3.46 -8.50
N GLY A 17 2.53 2.69 -8.11
CA GLY A 17 3.32 2.92 -6.89
C GLY A 17 3.81 1.65 -6.20
N ARG A 18 4.30 1.82 -4.97
CA ARG A 18 4.72 0.76 -4.04
C ARG A 18 3.56 0.33 -3.15
N TRP A 19 3.44 -0.97 -2.95
CA TRP A 19 2.33 -1.62 -2.26
C TRP A 19 2.84 -2.62 -1.24
N ARG A 20 2.05 -2.85 -0.19
CA ARG A 20 2.23 -3.92 0.79
C ARG A 20 1.02 -4.84 0.75
N CYS A 21 1.24 -6.12 0.47
CA CYS A 21 0.19 -7.14 0.44
C CYS A 21 -0.40 -7.32 1.84
N THR A 22 -1.72 -7.23 1.98
CA THR A 22 -2.46 -7.37 3.25
C THR A 22 -3.30 -8.64 3.30
N ASP A 23 -3.75 -9.15 2.15
CA ASP A 23 -4.50 -10.40 2.03
C ASP A 23 -4.24 -11.12 0.70
N ILE A 24 -4.40 -12.44 0.69
CA ILE A 24 -4.21 -13.30 -0.49
C ILE A 24 -5.45 -14.17 -0.67
N GLY A 25 -6.27 -13.83 -1.66
CA GLY A 25 -7.37 -14.66 -2.11
C GLY A 25 -6.89 -15.76 -3.06
N THR A 26 -7.81 -16.60 -3.57
CA THR A 26 -7.44 -17.69 -4.51
C THR A 26 -7.00 -17.18 -5.89
N ARG A 27 -7.53 -16.03 -6.33
CA ARG A 27 -7.26 -15.44 -7.66
C ARG A 27 -6.85 -13.98 -7.61
N THR A 28 -6.85 -13.40 -6.42
CA THR A 28 -6.63 -11.97 -6.19
C THR A 28 -5.66 -11.80 -5.04
N ILE A 29 -5.04 -10.63 -4.96
CA ILE A 29 -4.37 -10.15 -3.75
C ILE A 29 -4.96 -8.79 -3.36
N VAL A 30 -4.87 -8.44 -2.08
CA VAL A 30 -5.28 -7.14 -1.56
C VAL A 30 -4.06 -6.44 -1.02
N ALA A 31 -3.92 -5.14 -1.28
CA ALA A 31 -2.77 -4.38 -0.82
C ALA A 31 -3.10 -2.93 -0.49
N ILE A 32 -2.27 -2.34 0.37
CA ILE A 32 -2.26 -0.89 0.66
C ILE A 32 -1.08 -0.24 -0.03
N ARG A 33 -1.25 1.00 -0.50
CA ARG A 33 -0.18 1.78 -1.13
C ARG A 33 0.71 2.44 -0.06
N THR A 34 2.02 2.22 -0.10
CA THR A 34 2.94 2.66 0.97
C THR A 34 3.83 3.84 0.60
N ASP A 35 3.86 4.26 -0.65
CA ASP A 35 4.65 5.40 -1.15
C ASP A 35 3.85 6.71 -1.30
N LEU A 36 2.52 6.65 -1.15
CA LEU A 36 1.64 7.82 -1.19
C LEU A 36 0.60 7.74 -0.07
N VAL A 37 0.90 8.41 1.05
CA VAL A 37 0.00 8.52 2.19
C VAL A 37 -0.54 9.94 2.25
N GLU A 38 -1.81 10.10 1.88
CA GLU A 38 -2.52 11.38 1.94
C GLU A 38 -3.46 11.40 3.14
N THR A 39 -3.33 12.43 3.98
CA THR A 39 -4.24 12.70 5.08
C THR A 39 -4.85 14.10 4.97
N ARG A 40 -6.03 14.29 5.58
CA ARG A 40 -6.65 15.60 5.75
C ARG A 40 -6.54 16.01 7.20
N THR A 41 -5.89 17.14 7.44
CA THR A 41 -5.86 17.79 8.75
C THR A 41 -6.63 19.10 8.71
N ILE A 42 -7.03 19.61 9.87
CA ILE A 42 -7.68 20.92 9.99
C ILE A 42 -6.67 21.92 10.53
N ILE A 43 -6.39 22.97 9.77
CA ILE A 43 -5.56 24.10 10.19
C ILE A 43 -6.45 25.33 10.17
N ASP A 44 -6.61 25.99 11.32
CA ASP A 44 -7.47 27.17 11.48
C ASP A 44 -8.89 26.98 10.92
N GLY A 45 -9.47 25.80 11.14
CA GLY A 45 -10.82 25.45 10.67
C GLY A 45 -10.90 25.05 9.18
N HIS A 46 -9.80 25.08 8.44
CA HIS A 46 -9.76 24.73 7.02
C HIS A 46 -9.13 23.34 6.80
N PRO A 47 -9.74 22.48 5.96
CA PRO A 47 -9.14 21.21 5.60
C PRO A 47 -7.92 21.42 4.70
N VAL A 48 -6.78 20.91 5.15
CA VAL A 48 -5.50 20.95 4.44
C VAL A 48 -5.05 19.51 4.16
N ARG A 49 -4.65 19.26 2.92
CA ARG A 49 -4.03 17.98 2.54
C ARG A 49 -2.59 17.97 3.06
N ARG A 50 -2.25 16.95 3.82
CA ARG A 50 -0.87 16.64 4.22
C ARG A 50 -0.49 15.32 3.55
N TYR A 51 0.71 15.28 2.98
CA TYR A 51 1.31 14.05 2.48
C TYR A 51 2.36 13.61 3.49
N LEU A 52 2.28 12.35 3.91
CA LEU A 52 3.29 11.74 4.77
C LEU A 52 4.31 11.04 3.90
N THR A 53 5.58 11.15 4.28
CA THR A 53 6.59 10.21 3.81
C THR A 53 6.25 8.80 4.34
N ARG A 54 6.78 7.76 3.68
CA ARG A 54 6.61 6.37 4.16
C ARG A 54 7.10 6.19 5.60
N GLU A 55 8.21 6.83 5.97
CA GLU A 55 8.78 6.75 7.33
C GLU A 55 7.85 7.38 8.37
N GLU A 56 7.32 8.58 8.09
CA GLU A 56 6.33 9.22 8.96
C GLU A 56 5.06 8.37 9.10
N ALA A 57 4.55 7.83 7.98
CA ALA A 57 3.38 6.98 7.98
C ALA A 57 3.59 5.69 8.79
N GLU A 58 4.76 5.05 8.70
CA GLU A 58 5.11 3.87 9.50
C GLU A 58 5.19 4.23 10.99
N LEU A 59 5.87 5.33 11.35
CA LEU A 59 5.99 5.79 12.74
C LEU A 59 4.62 6.13 13.36
N GLU A 60 3.75 6.77 12.60
CA GLU A 60 2.37 7.08 13.00
C GLU A 60 1.43 5.85 12.95
N GLY A 61 1.92 4.69 12.49
CA GLY A 61 1.17 3.43 12.49
C GLY A 61 0.12 3.30 11.39
N TRP A 62 0.22 4.05 10.29
CA TRP A 62 -0.75 4.06 9.19
C TRP A 62 -0.85 2.72 8.46
N PHE A 63 0.24 1.95 8.46
CA PHE A 63 0.32 0.62 7.86
C PHE A 63 -0.04 -0.50 8.84
N ASN A 64 -0.47 -0.18 10.06
CA ASN A 64 -0.94 -1.18 11.03
C ASN A 64 -2.43 -1.47 10.79
N GLY A 65 -2.81 -2.74 10.86
CA GLY A 65 -4.18 -3.19 10.69
C GLY A 65 -4.32 -4.67 11.06
N PRO A 66 -5.51 -5.27 10.84
CA PRO A 66 -6.76 -4.64 10.38
C PRO A 66 -7.55 -3.90 11.50
N PRO A 67 -8.36 -2.86 11.15
CA PRO A 67 -8.43 -2.21 9.83
C PRO A 67 -7.22 -1.29 9.60
N TYR A 68 -6.70 -1.28 8.38
CA TYR A 68 -5.66 -0.34 7.99
C TYR A 68 -6.22 1.08 7.87
N VAL A 69 -5.39 2.09 8.14
CA VAL A 69 -5.78 3.50 7.95
C VAL A 69 -5.91 3.83 6.46
N LEU A 70 -5.11 3.16 5.62
CA LEU A 70 -5.10 3.33 4.18
C LEU A 70 -6.13 2.45 3.48
N PRO A 71 -6.66 2.89 2.33
CA PRO A 71 -7.57 2.08 1.54
C PRO A 71 -6.85 0.84 0.99
N GLU A 72 -7.49 -0.31 1.19
CA GLU A 72 -7.11 -1.57 0.57
C GLU A 72 -7.59 -1.61 -0.88
N VAL A 73 -6.73 -2.08 -1.78
CA VAL A 73 -7.00 -2.21 -3.22
C VAL A 73 -6.86 -3.67 -3.61
N VAL A 74 -7.86 -4.17 -4.35
CA VAL A 74 -7.86 -5.53 -4.91
C VAL A 74 -7.12 -5.54 -6.24
N PHE A 75 -6.14 -6.42 -6.35
CA PHE A 75 -5.47 -6.77 -7.60
C PHE A 75 -6.00 -8.13 -8.04
N ASP A 76 -6.64 -8.16 -9.19
CA ASP A 76 -7.06 -9.40 -9.84
C ASP A 76 -5.91 -10.01 -10.67
N GLU A 77 -6.23 -11.02 -11.48
CA GLU A 77 -5.23 -11.75 -12.26
C GLU A 77 -4.47 -10.82 -13.23
N ASP A 78 -5.14 -9.83 -13.82
CA ASP A 78 -4.53 -8.85 -14.71
C ASP A 78 -3.69 -7.83 -13.92
N GLY A 79 -4.16 -7.41 -12.74
CA GLY A 79 -3.35 -6.56 -11.86
C GLY A 79 -2.07 -7.25 -11.36
N ILE A 80 -2.13 -8.55 -11.06
CA ILE A 80 -1.00 -9.33 -10.54
C ILE A 80 0.15 -9.44 -11.54
N VAL A 81 -0.14 -9.54 -12.84
CA VAL A 81 0.91 -9.68 -13.86
C VAL A 81 1.76 -8.41 -13.98
N GLU A 82 1.21 -7.24 -13.63
CA GLU A 82 1.92 -5.95 -13.63
C GLU A 82 2.80 -5.72 -12.38
N CYS A 83 2.67 -6.57 -11.35
CA CYS A 83 3.44 -6.41 -10.12
C CYS A 83 4.92 -6.77 -10.32
N GLU A 84 5.83 -6.01 -9.70
CA GLU A 84 7.26 -6.30 -9.69
C GLU A 84 7.76 -6.41 -8.25
N PRO A 85 8.73 -7.29 -7.94
CA PRO A 85 9.33 -7.32 -6.62
C PRO A 85 10.10 -6.01 -6.36
N VAL A 86 10.03 -5.48 -5.14
CA VAL A 86 10.86 -4.34 -4.73
C VAL A 86 12.33 -4.73 -4.87
N ARG A 87 13.12 -3.93 -5.59
CA ARG A 87 14.56 -4.18 -5.75
C ARG A 87 15.26 -3.87 -4.42
N SER A 88 16.12 -4.77 -3.93
CA SER A 88 16.95 -4.49 -2.77
C SER A 88 17.92 -3.34 -3.10
N GLY A 89 17.68 -2.15 -2.54
CA GLY A 89 18.54 -0.97 -2.75
C GLY A 89 17.84 0.39 -2.64
N ASP A 90 16.49 0.44 -2.60
CA ASP A 90 15.70 1.65 -2.30
C ASP A 90 15.40 1.82 -0.81
#